data_AF-A0AAW9NSP9-F1
#
_entry.id   AF-A0AAW9NSP9-F1
#
_cell.length_a   1.000
_cell.length_b   1.000
_cell.length_c   1.000
_cell.angle_alpha   90.00
_cell.angle_beta   90.00
_cell.angle_gamma   90.00
#
_symmetry.space_group_name_H-M   'P 1'
#
loop_
_entity.id
_entity.type
_entity.pdbx_description
1 polymer ?
#
loop_
_entity_poly.entity_id
_entity_poly.type
_entity_poly.pdbx_seq_one_letter_code
_entity_poly.pdbx_strand_id
1 'polypeptide(L)'
;MNDKDLQYAFGTWEELSQTPESRIAYESRLKYILDEEAGKKDAHAAGVKEGIEKGLERALEQTAINMIKEGTSDEFIIKVTGLPFEKVQQLRNKHL
;
A
#
# COMPACT_ATOMS: atom_id res chain seq x y z
N MET A 1 22.17 -32.79 19.41
CA MET A 1 21.75 -34.11 18.88
C MET A 1 21.14 -33.85 17.51
N ASN A 2 21.69 -34.41 16.43
CA ASN A 2 21.33 -34.10 15.03
C ASN A 2 20.84 -35.36 14.31
N ASP A 3 19.91 -36.07 14.95
CA ASP A 3 19.34 -37.31 14.45
C ASP A 3 17.99 -36.99 13.78
N LYS A 4 17.95 -37.15 12.46
CA LYS A 4 16.79 -36.80 11.63
C LYS A 4 15.61 -37.73 11.91
N ASP A 5 15.86 -38.98 12.24
CA ASP A 5 14.81 -39.98 12.51
C ASP A 5 14.18 -39.69 13.87
N LEU A 6 14.99 -39.24 14.84
CA LEU A 6 14.49 -38.82 16.14
C LEU A 6 13.65 -37.54 16.05
N GLN A 7 14.08 -36.54 15.26
CA GLN A 7 13.30 -35.32 15.02
C GLN A 7 11.97 -35.61 14.33
N TYR A 8 11.97 -36.53 13.36
CA TYR A 8 10.75 -36.97 12.68
C TYR A 8 9.80 -37.69 13.64
N ALA A 9 10.30 -38.64 14.43
CA ALA A 9 9.50 -39.37 15.42
C ALA A 9 8.90 -38.44 16.48
N PHE A 10 9.65 -37.46 16.98
CA PHE A 10 9.14 -36.45 17.91
C PHE A 10 8.07 -35.55 17.27
N GLY A 11 8.27 -35.09 16.03
CA GLY A 11 7.29 -34.28 15.31
C GLY A 11 5.98 -35.04 15.06
N THR A 12 6.07 -36.29 14.62
CA THR A 12 4.89 -37.15 14.44
C THR A 12 4.19 -37.48 15.77
N TRP A 13 4.95 -37.71 16.84
CA TRP A 13 4.37 -37.95 18.17
C TRP A 13 3.69 -36.69 18.73
N GLU A 14 4.30 -35.51 18.56
CA GLU A 14 3.71 -34.23 18.95
C GLU A 14 2.41 -33.97 18.17
N GLU A 15 2.37 -34.26 16.87
CA GLU A 15 1.18 -34.15 16.02
C GLU A 15 0.07 -35.16 16.38
N LEU A 16 0.43 -36.39 16.74
CA LEU A 16 -0.49 -37.46 17.15
C LEU A 16 -0.97 -37.32 18.60
N SER A 17 -0.19 -36.67 19.46
CA SER A 17 -0.52 -36.44 20.88
C SER A 17 -1.48 -35.26 21.08
N GLN A 18 -1.68 -34.45 20.05
CA GLN A 18 -2.67 -33.37 20.05
C GLN A 18 -4.08 -33.96 19.97
N THR A 19 -4.95 -33.55 20.91
CA THR A 19 -6.38 -33.79 20.75
C THR A 19 -6.92 -32.95 19.59
N PRO A 20 -8.02 -33.37 18.93
CA PRO A 20 -8.65 -32.57 17.88
C PRO A 20 -8.89 -31.11 18.28
N GLU A 21 -9.26 -30.87 19.54
CA GLU A 21 -9.49 -29.53 20.09
C GLU A 21 -8.21 -28.70 20.15
N SER A 22 -7.09 -29.30 20.57
CA SER A 22 -5.80 -28.61 20.65
C SER A 22 -5.27 -28.22 19.25
N ARG A 23 -5.49 -29.08 18.26
CA ARG A 23 -5.16 -28.80 16.86
C ARG A 23 -6.00 -27.64 16.32
N ILE A 24 -7.32 -27.68 16.53
CA ILE A 24 -8.24 -26.62 16.11
C ILE A 24 -7.87 -25.28 16.76
N ALA A 25 -7.52 -25.28 18.05
CA ALA A 25 -7.11 -24.07 18.76
C ALA A 25 -5.80 -23.49 18.19
N TYR A 26 -4.83 -24.35 17.89
CA TYR A 26 -3.57 -23.96 17.25
C TYR A 26 -3.80 -23.37 15.85
N GLU A 27 -4.55 -24.07 14.99
CA GLU A 27 -4.86 -23.62 13.63
C GLU A 27 -5.64 -22.31 13.63
N SER A 28 -6.61 -22.14 14.54
CA SER A 28 -7.38 -20.91 14.69
C SER A 28 -6.48 -19.72 15.07
N ARG A 29 -5.52 -19.94 15.97
CA ARG A 29 -4.53 -18.91 16.35
C ARG A 29 -3.60 -18.58 15.19
N LEU A 30 -3.09 -19.60 14.50
CA LEU A 30 -2.20 -19.40 13.35
C LEU A 30 -2.93 -18.61 12.25
N LYS A 31 -4.18 -18.97 11.97
CA LYS A 31 -5.04 -18.25 11.03
C LYS A 31 -5.20 -16.78 11.42
N TYR A 32 -5.51 -16.49 12.70
CA TYR A 32 -5.62 -15.11 13.18
C TYR A 32 -4.34 -14.30 12.93
N ILE A 33 -3.17 -14.88 13.25
CA ILE A 33 -1.87 -14.21 13.03
C ILE A 33 -1.67 -13.93 11.53
N LEU A 34 -1.94 -14.90 10.66
CA LEU A 34 -1.80 -14.74 9.22
C LEU A 34 -2.76 -13.69 8.66
N ASP A 35 -4.02 -13.68 9.11
CA ASP A 35 -5.02 -12.70 8.70
C ASP A 35 -4.61 -11.28 9.16
N GLU A 36 -4.07 -11.13 10.38
CA GLU A 36 -3.55 -9.84 10.85
C GLU A 36 -2.33 -9.36 10.06
N GLU A 37 -1.39 -10.25 9.76
CA GLU A 37 -0.19 -9.92 8.96
C GLU A 37 -0.56 -9.54 7.53
N ALA A 38 -1.47 -10.28 6.91
CA ALA A 38 -2.02 -9.97 5.59
C ALA A 38 -2.69 -8.60 5.61
N GLY A 39 -3.56 -8.34 6.60
CA GLY A 39 -4.23 -7.05 6.76
C GLY A 39 -3.25 -5.87 6.90
N LYS A 40 -2.18 -6.03 7.69
CA LYS A 40 -1.14 -4.99 7.84
C LYS A 40 -0.39 -4.73 6.53
N LYS A 41 -0.06 -5.79 5.79
CA LYS A 41 0.64 -5.69 4.50
C LYS A 41 -0.22 -4.98 3.46
N ASP A 42 -1.50 -5.34 3.38
CA ASP A 42 -2.45 -4.74 2.44
C ASP A 42 -2.69 -3.26 2.77
N ALA A 43 -2.87 -2.93 4.04
CA ALA A 43 -3.02 -1.55 4.49
C ALA A 43 -1.77 -0.70 4.17
N HIS A 44 -0.57 -1.27 4.36
CA HIS A 44 0.66 -0.58 4.00
C HIS A 44 0.76 -0.34 2.49
N ALA A 45 0.49 -1.38 1.67
CA ALA A 45 0.52 -1.26 0.22
C ALA A 45 -0.50 -0.23 -0.31
N ALA A 46 -1.72 -0.24 0.24
CA ALA A 46 -2.74 0.75 -0.08
C ALA A 46 -2.30 2.18 0.28
N GLY A 47 -1.73 2.37 1.48
CA GLY A 47 -1.24 3.66 1.93
C GLY A 47 -0.08 4.19 1.09
N VAL A 48 0.85 3.32 0.67
CA VAL A 48 1.94 3.69 -0.25
C VAL A 48 1.38 4.11 -1.60
N LYS A 49 0.45 3.35 -2.16
CA LYS A 49 -0.18 3.67 -3.45
C LYS A 49 -0.90 5.02 -3.39
N GLU A 50 -1.75 5.22 -2.38
CA GLU A 50 -2.48 6.48 -2.18
C GLU A 50 -1.51 7.66 -1.96
N GLY A 51 -0.43 7.44 -1.22
CA GLY A 51 0.60 8.45 -1.00
C GLY A 51 1.31 8.88 -2.29
N ILE A 52 1.63 7.93 -3.16
CA ILE A 52 2.24 8.21 -4.47
C ILE A 52 1.27 8.97 -5.37
N GLU A 53 0.01 8.53 -5.47
CA GLU A 53 -1.02 9.19 -6.29
C GLU A 53 -1.26 10.63 -5.84
N LYS A 54 -1.45 10.85 -4.54
CA LYS A 54 -1.61 12.20 -3.96
C LYS A 54 -0.35 13.06 -4.14
N GLY A 55 0.83 12.45 -4.04
CA GLY A 55 2.11 13.15 -4.25
C GLY A 55 2.25 13.63 -5.69
N LEU A 56 1.91 12.79 -6.66
CA LEU A 56 1.94 13.13 -8.08
C LEU A 56 0.95 14.24 -8.41
N GLU A 57 -0.30 14.15 -7.96
CA GLU A 57 -1.32 15.17 -8.18
C GLU A 57 -0.87 16.54 -7.65
N ARG A 58 -0.39 16.59 -6.40
CA ARG A 58 0.14 17.83 -5.79
C ARG A 58 1.34 18.39 -6.54
N ALA A 59 2.23 17.54 -7.04
CA ALA A 59 3.40 17.98 -7.80
C ALA A 59 3.00 18.61 -9.15
N LEU A 60 2.01 18.03 -9.84
CA LEU A 60 1.48 18.56 -11.09
C LEU A 60 0.77 19.91 -10.86
N GLU A 61 -0.05 20.02 -9.82
CA GLU A 61 -0.69 21.29 -9.44
C GLU A 61 0.35 22.36 -9.11
N GLN A 62 1.37 22.03 -8.31
CA GLN A 62 2.41 22.99 -7.96
C GLN A 62 3.21 23.43 -9.18
N THR A 63 3.46 22.52 -10.12
CA THR A 63 4.13 22.83 -11.40
C THR A 63 3.29 23.80 -12.22
N ALA A 64 1.97 23.55 -12.35
CA ALA A 64 1.06 24.45 -13.04
C ALA A 64 1.03 25.83 -12.38
N ILE A 65 0.94 25.90 -11.05
CA ILE A 65 0.96 27.17 -10.30
C ILE A 65 2.25 27.97 -10.57
N ASN A 66 3.40 27.30 -10.58
CA ASN A 66 4.67 27.96 -10.87
C ASN A 66 4.68 28.51 -12.30
N MET A 67 4.22 27.73 -13.29
CA MET A 67 4.13 28.19 -14.68
C MET A 67 3.16 29.36 -14.88
N ILE A 68 2.05 29.39 -14.13
CA ILE A 68 1.10 30.51 -14.13
C ILE A 68 1.77 31.78 -13.62
N LYS A 69 2.54 31.69 -12.53
CA LYS A 69 3.30 32.82 -11.96
C LYS A 69 4.37 33.34 -12.92
N GLU A 70 4.96 32.46 -13.73
CA GLU A 70 5.88 32.82 -14.81
C GLU A 70 5.18 33.41 -16.05
N GLY A 71 3.84 33.53 -16.05
CA GLY A 71 3.08 34.14 -17.14
C GLY A 71 2.89 33.23 -18.36
N THR A 72 3.05 31.92 -18.20
CA THR A 72 2.92 30.94 -19.30
C THR A 72 1.47 30.78 -19.77
N SER A 73 1.22 30.35 -21.01
CA SER A 73 -0.14 30.11 -21.53
C SER A 73 -0.78 28.83 -20.98
N ASP A 74 -2.12 28.81 -20.91
CA ASP A 74 -2.88 27.66 -20.41
C ASP A 74 -2.69 26.40 -21.28
N GLU A 75 -2.62 26.58 -22.60
CA GLU A 75 -2.39 25.48 -23.55
C GLU A 75 -1.06 24.75 -23.26
N PHE A 76 0.00 25.50 -22.94
CA PHE A 76 1.29 24.92 -22.62
C PHE A 76 1.27 24.22 -21.25
N ILE A 77 0.61 24.82 -20.25
CA ILE A 77 0.48 24.22 -18.92
C ILE A 77 -0.27 22.89 -19.01
N ILE A 78 -1.37 22.83 -19.75
CA ILE A 78 -2.14 21.59 -20.00
C ILE A 78 -1.26 20.54 -20.68
N LYS A 79 -0.50 20.94 -21.71
CA LYS A 79 0.38 20.03 -22.44
C LYS A 79 1.47 19.43 -21.55
N VAL A 80 2.06 20.21 -20.64
CA VAL A 80 3.16 19.75 -19.78
C VAL A 80 2.66 18.97 -18.57
N THR A 81 1.61 19.44 -17.92
CA THR A 81 1.12 18.86 -16.66
C THR A 81 0.07 17.78 -16.86
N GLY A 82 -0.56 17.71 -18.05
CA GLY A 82 -1.68 16.82 -18.32
C GLY A 82 -2.96 17.15 -17.54
N LEU A 83 -2.98 18.27 -16.81
CA LEU A 83 -4.16 18.70 -16.06
C LEU A 83 -5.29 19.13 -17.02
N PRO A 84 -6.56 18.86 -16.68
CA PRO A 84 -7.68 19.30 -17.49
C PRO A 84 -7.80 20.83 -17.49
N PHE A 85 -8.36 21.38 -18.57
CA PHE A 85 -8.48 22.82 -18.77
C PHE A 85 -9.17 23.52 -17.60
N GLU A 86 -10.25 22.93 -17.07
CA GLU A 86 -11.02 23.46 -15.95
C GLU A 86 -10.15 23.62 -14.69
N LYS A 87 -9.25 22.66 -14.44
CA LYS A 87 -8.34 22.70 -13.30
C LYS A 87 -7.29 23.80 -13.46
N VAL A 88 -6.73 23.94 -14.66
CA VAL A 88 -5.75 25.00 -14.96
C VAL A 88 -6.40 26.39 -14.83
N GLN A 89 -7.61 26.57 -15.33
CA GLN A 89 -8.38 27.82 -15.13
C GLN A 89 -8.64 28.13 -13.67
N GLN A 90 -9.04 27.13 -12.88
CA GLN A 90 -9.24 27.29 -11.42
C GLN A 90 -7.95 27.73 -10.72
N LEU A 91 -6.82 27.09 -11.04
CA LEU A 91 -5.52 27.44 -10.49
C LEU A 91 -5.11 28.86 -10.89
N ARG A 92 -5.38 29.26 -12.14
CA ARG A 92 -5.08 30.60 -12.65
C ARG A 92 -5.86 31.68 -11.91
N ASN A 93 -7.18 31.50 -11.78
CA ASN A 93 -8.04 32.46 -11.09
C ASN A 93 -7.72 32.60 -9.59
N LYS A 94 -7.04 31.63 -8.98
CA LYS A 94 -6.64 31.66 -7.58
C LYS A 94 -5.27 32.32 -7.35
N HIS A 95 -4.43 32.40 -8.38
CA HIS A 95 -3.02 32.80 -8.29
C HIS A 95 -2.63 34.00 -9.15
N LEU A 96 -3.60 34.60 -9.86
CA LEU A 96 -3.54 35.93 -10.46
C LEU A 96 -4.45 36.87 -9.66
#